data_AF-A0AAD7B6E5-F1
#
_entry.id   AF-A0AAD7B6E5-F1
#
_cell.length_a   1.000
_cell.length_b   1.000
_cell.length_c   1.000
_cell.angle_alpha   90.00
_cell.angle_beta   90.00
_cell.angle_gamma   90.00
#
_symmetry.space_group_name_H-M   'P 1'
#
loop_
_entity.id
_entity.type
_entity.pdbx_description
1 polymer ?
#
loop_
_entity_poly.entity_id
_entity_poly.type
_entity_poly.pdbx_seq_one_letter_code
_entity_poly.pdbx_strand_id
1 'polypeptide(L)'
;MLASSGTQATIQHFLTLVQARTPQVVPRYIMSDFDWAQINACAAVFTLAIILLCWWHVLHAWQQHFHISLHPELWKRLKQWPRVSDEAEFWVVWSEIQQLAPPSMVSYLEKTWMPERVRRMWSGVHRVGRSILDNSDTNMHVESWHHVLKGKFLENRRNRRIDTLLHVLTTSVVKYYELRQRRCLFGFEGKNLEEKKRDEIIKQSQIFASADFKRVGALYAVTSKNNASKVYHVDLRTLKCTCPAFPAVSYCKHLCAAQQLEGPEAEAREYQAIRDAAQSYTAPDCVDWSDEDGLYLVMPPDTTDVFKVNLEEYNCDCDDYTELSFCEHLAATQRLFGTEDIRSQALSTLDVDRSPAPPPTALLPVPATIRTAPSRPQSRVTNLVQKMERLTGRLRQSSKNLPQQELDMLEAAVDAMLAGTESTSVLPTATFVAPNSKAGWSATQQSMAPGVPAVKTGHKRKDVSEDTDDAFGGGKRSGGKAPKQPRKAPAPPPALPPPPPPLIVPTTVPATWHSRVPLPFAPNPPPLLYSQSGSSSVDPMSRPHAPTSYSHWNYPTQPNHEFVMYRPPQGS
;
A
#
# COMPACT_ATOMS: atom_id res chain seq x y z
N MET A 1 -10.29 6.89 -16.78
CA MET A 1 -9.56 6.69 -18.05
C MET A 1 -9.81 7.90 -18.92
N LEU A 2 -8.82 8.77 -19.07
CA LEU A 2 -8.79 9.73 -20.17
C LEU A 2 -8.29 8.98 -21.41
N ALA A 3 -8.72 9.39 -22.60
CA ALA A 3 -8.32 8.70 -23.83
C ALA A 3 -6.80 8.81 -24.07
N SER A 4 -6.21 7.87 -24.78
CA SER A 4 -4.80 7.92 -25.21
C SER A 4 -4.47 9.05 -26.22
N SER A 5 -5.48 9.83 -26.60
CA SER A 5 -5.40 11.09 -27.36
C SER A 5 -5.67 12.33 -26.49
N GLY A 6 -5.70 12.18 -25.17
CA GLY A 6 -5.95 13.28 -24.23
C GLY A 6 -4.86 14.34 -24.31
N THR A 7 -5.19 15.51 -24.84
CA THR A 7 -4.27 16.66 -24.81
C THR A 7 -4.05 17.13 -23.37
N GLN A 8 -2.95 17.85 -23.12
CA GLN A 8 -2.69 18.46 -21.82
C GLN A 8 -3.90 19.29 -21.35
N ALA A 9 -4.52 20.08 -22.22
CA ALA A 9 -5.70 20.88 -21.91
C ALA A 9 -6.92 20.02 -21.49
N THR A 10 -7.15 18.90 -22.17
CA THR A 10 -8.23 17.95 -21.81
C THR A 10 -7.99 17.31 -20.44
N ILE A 11 -6.75 16.89 -20.16
CA ILE A 11 -6.37 16.29 -18.88
C ILE A 11 -6.48 17.33 -17.76
N GLN A 12 -5.92 18.52 -17.97
CA GLN A 12 -5.93 19.63 -17.02
C GLN A 12 -7.36 20.08 -16.68
N HIS A 13 -8.25 20.19 -17.67
CA HIS A 13 -9.66 20.49 -17.43
C HIS A 13 -10.34 19.43 -16.56
N PHE A 14 -10.12 18.14 -16.84
CA PHE A 14 -10.64 17.05 -16.01
C PHE A 14 -10.10 17.10 -14.57
N LEU A 15 -8.79 17.32 -14.39
CA LEU A 15 -8.18 17.41 -13.06
C LEU A 15 -8.68 18.63 -12.28
N THR A 16 -8.91 19.76 -12.95
CA THR A 16 -9.53 20.96 -12.35
C THR A 16 -10.95 20.66 -11.87
N LEU A 17 -11.75 19.92 -12.65
CA LEU A 17 -13.08 19.47 -12.23
C LEU A 17 -13.01 18.53 -11.02
N VAL A 18 -12.00 17.65 -10.94
CA VAL A 18 -11.80 16.79 -9.76
C VAL A 18 -11.47 17.65 -8.54
N GLN A 19 -10.46 18.52 -8.62
CA GLN A 19 -10.06 19.42 -7.53
C GLN A 19 -11.23 20.28 -7.02
N ALA A 20 -12.02 20.87 -7.92
CA ALA A 20 -13.18 21.68 -7.56
C ALA A 20 -14.33 20.87 -6.91
N ARG A 21 -14.41 19.55 -7.17
CA ARG A 21 -15.42 18.66 -6.59
C ARG A 21 -14.94 17.95 -5.32
N THR A 22 -13.63 17.88 -5.10
CA THR A 22 -13.02 17.27 -3.92
C THR A 22 -11.92 18.18 -3.35
N PRO A 23 -12.25 19.39 -2.85
CA PRO A 23 -11.26 20.36 -2.36
C PRO A 23 -10.44 19.85 -1.16
N GLN A 24 -10.99 18.88 -0.40
CA GLN A 24 -10.30 18.20 0.70
C GLN A 24 -9.24 17.19 0.23
N VAL A 25 -9.20 16.84 -1.06
CA VAL A 25 -8.23 15.88 -1.62
C VAL A 25 -7.05 16.66 -2.18
N VAL A 26 -6.04 16.87 -1.35
CA VAL A 26 -4.75 17.47 -1.72
C VAL A 26 -3.71 16.35 -1.87
N PRO A 27 -3.44 15.85 -3.09
CA PRO A 27 -2.52 14.73 -3.29
C PRO A 27 -1.08 15.16 -2.99
N ARG A 28 -0.42 14.48 -2.05
CA ARG A 28 1.02 14.67 -1.79
C ARG A 28 1.88 14.10 -2.92
N TYR A 29 1.45 12.97 -3.50
CA TYR A 29 2.12 12.28 -4.60
C TYR A 29 1.14 11.98 -5.73
N ILE A 30 1.60 12.07 -6.97
CA ILE A 30 0.86 11.65 -8.17
C ILE A 30 1.74 10.67 -8.94
N MET A 31 1.34 9.40 -9.01
CA MET A 31 1.99 8.40 -9.86
C MET A 31 1.42 8.48 -11.28
N SER A 32 2.30 8.61 -12.27
CA SER A 32 1.95 8.70 -13.69
C SER A 32 2.87 7.83 -14.55
N ASP A 33 2.50 7.70 -15.82
CA ASP A 33 3.35 7.11 -16.84
C ASP A 33 4.23 8.22 -17.43
N PHE A 34 5.25 7.90 -18.23
CA PHE A 34 6.11 8.93 -18.82
C PHE A 34 5.44 9.59 -20.04
N ASP A 35 4.46 10.46 -19.76
CA ASP A 35 3.73 11.26 -20.74
C ASP A 35 3.71 12.74 -20.34
N TRP A 36 4.23 13.61 -21.21
CA TRP A 36 4.33 15.03 -20.91
C TRP A 36 2.98 15.74 -20.78
N ALA A 37 1.95 15.28 -21.50
CA ALA A 37 0.62 15.88 -21.40
C ALA A 37 0.01 15.65 -20.01
N GLN A 38 0.11 14.42 -19.47
CA GLN A 38 -0.26 14.10 -18.10
C GLN A 38 0.61 14.83 -17.08
N ILE A 39 1.94 14.76 -17.18
CA ILE A 39 2.86 15.37 -16.20
C ILE A 39 2.62 16.88 -16.07
N ASN A 40 2.51 17.59 -17.19
CA ASN A 40 2.27 19.04 -17.18
C ASN A 40 0.86 19.39 -16.67
N ALA A 41 -0.17 18.61 -17.03
CA ALA A 41 -1.52 18.83 -16.54
C ALA A 41 -1.65 18.61 -15.02
N CYS A 42 -1.01 17.56 -14.50
CA CYS A 42 -0.94 17.30 -13.05
C CYS A 42 -0.22 18.43 -12.31
N ALA A 43 0.94 18.87 -12.82
CA ALA A 43 1.70 19.97 -12.21
C ALA A 43 0.96 21.31 -12.22
N ALA A 44 0.13 21.56 -13.25
CA ALA A 44 -0.65 22.79 -13.36
C ALA A 44 -1.85 22.86 -12.40
N VAL A 45 -2.45 21.72 -12.02
CA VAL A 45 -3.62 21.66 -11.12
C VAL A 45 -3.19 21.43 -9.67
N PHE A 46 -2.26 20.52 -9.43
CA PHE A 46 -1.80 20.13 -8.10
C PHE A 46 -0.36 20.60 -7.88
N THR A 47 -0.19 21.91 -7.75
CA THR A 47 1.11 22.59 -7.68
C THR A 47 2.01 22.15 -6.52
N LEU A 48 1.42 21.63 -5.44
CA LEU A 48 2.13 21.09 -4.26
C LEU A 48 2.41 19.57 -4.36
N ALA A 49 1.90 18.89 -5.39
CA ALA A 49 2.04 17.45 -5.53
C ALA A 49 3.37 17.04 -6.16
N ILE A 50 4.04 16.05 -5.58
CA ILE A 50 5.24 15.44 -6.15
C ILE A 50 4.83 14.42 -7.21
N ILE A 51 5.19 14.67 -8.47
CA ILE A 51 4.92 13.74 -9.57
C ILE A 51 6.00 12.65 -9.61
N LEU A 52 5.56 11.40 -9.67
CA LEU A 52 6.39 10.21 -9.70
C LEU A 52 6.07 9.35 -10.94
N LEU A 53 7.07 8.73 -11.54
CA LEU A 53 6.91 7.83 -12.70
C LEU A 53 6.84 6.36 -12.27
N CYS A 54 5.89 5.59 -12.78
CA CYS A 54 5.77 4.16 -12.49
C CYS A 54 7.06 3.42 -12.91
N TRP A 55 7.77 2.78 -11.96
CA TRP A 55 9.04 2.07 -12.26
C TRP A 55 8.89 0.99 -13.33
N TRP A 56 7.72 0.34 -13.41
CA TRP A 56 7.45 -0.63 -14.47
C TRP A 56 7.45 0.04 -15.85
N HIS A 57 6.82 1.21 -15.99
CA HIS A 57 6.84 1.98 -17.24
C HIS A 57 8.23 2.52 -17.59
N VAL A 58 9.03 2.93 -16.60
CA VAL A 58 10.43 3.33 -16.79
C VAL A 58 11.26 2.16 -17.34
N LEU A 59 11.22 1.01 -16.66
CA LEU A 59 11.94 -0.21 -17.06
C LEU A 59 11.46 -0.74 -18.43
N HIS A 60 10.15 -0.74 -18.68
CA HIS A 60 9.56 -1.16 -19.95
C HIS A 60 9.95 -0.23 -21.10
N ALA A 61 10.05 1.08 -20.86
CA ALA A 61 10.55 2.03 -21.84
C ALA A 61 12.02 1.75 -22.18
N TRP A 62 12.89 1.58 -21.17
CA TRP A 62 14.30 1.22 -21.38
C TRP A 62 14.48 -0.09 -22.15
N GLN A 63 13.64 -1.10 -21.86
CA GLN A 63 13.64 -2.39 -22.56
C GLN A 63 13.35 -2.26 -24.07
N GLN A 64 12.65 -1.23 -24.55
CA GLN A 64 12.41 -1.06 -25.99
C GLN A 64 13.67 -0.68 -26.79
N HIS A 65 14.75 -0.26 -26.13
CA HIS A 65 15.96 0.25 -26.78
C HIS A 65 17.09 -0.77 -26.93
N PHE A 66 16.96 -1.99 -26.40
CA PHE A 66 17.97 -3.06 -26.56
C PHE A 66 17.37 -4.46 -26.37
N HIS A 67 18.06 -5.49 -26.87
CA HIS A 67 17.67 -6.88 -26.65
C HIS A 67 18.25 -7.43 -25.33
N ILE A 68 17.39 -7.74 -24.37
CA ILE A 68 17.79 -8.31 -23.06
C ILE A 68 18.66 -9.57 -23.21
N SER A 69 18.34 -10.43 -24.19
CA SER A 69 19.10 -11.67 -24.46
C SER A 69 20.54 -11.44 -24.93
N LEU A 70 20.85 -10.24 -25.45
CA LEU A 70 22.21 -9.85 -25.85
C LEU A 70 22.95 -9.08 -24.74
N HIS A 71 22.21 -8.45 -23.81
CA HIS A 71 22.77 -7.63 -22.73
C HIS A 71 22.13 -7.96 -21.36
N PRO A 72 22.29 -9.19 -20.83
CA PRO A 72 21.66 -9.60 -19.58
C PRO A 72 22.19 -8.85 -18.36
N GLU A 73 23.50 -8.60 -18.27
CA GLU A 73 24.10 -7.84 -17.15
C GLU A 73 23.70 -6.36 -17.18
N LEU A 74 23.58 -5.76 -18.37
CA LEU A 74 23.00 -4.41 -18.51
C LEU A 74 21.57 -4.37 -17.97
N TRP A 75 20.73 -5.34 -18.32
CA TRP A 75 19.36 -5.40 -17.82
C TRP A 75 19.28 -5.61 -16.30
N LYS A 76 20.20 -6.40 -15.73
CA LYS A 76 20.33 -6.57 -14.28
C LYS A 76 20.66 -5.24 -13.58
N ARG A 77 21.61 -4.46 -14.10
CA ARG A 77 21.93 -3.12 -13.57
C ARG A 77 20.81 -2.10 -13.77
N LEU A 78 20.19 -2.06 -14.94
CA LEU A 78 19.01 -1.23 -15.20
C LEU A 78 17.85 -1.58 -14.25
N LYS A 79 17.63 -2.86 -13.92
CA LYS A 79 16.63 -3.23 -12.89
C LYS A 79 17.02 -2.77 -11.48
N GLN A 80 18.30 -2.75 -11.12
CA GLN A 80 18.75 -2.24 -9.81
C GLN A 80 18.56 -0.72 -9.73
N TRP A 81 18.92 0.01 -10.78
CA TRP A 81 19.17 1.46 -10.75
C TRP A 81 18.01 2.33 -10.22
N PRO A 82 16.73 2.16 -10.60
CA PRO A 82 15.62 2.92 -10.02
C PRO A 82 15.43 2.72 -8.51
N ARG A 83 15.91 1.60 -7.97
CA ARG A 83 15.74 1.21 -6.56
C ARG A 83 16.85 1.76 -5.65
N VAL A 84 17.93 2.28 -6.23
CA VAL A 84 19.05 2.83 -5.48
C VAL A 84 18.59 4.13 -4.80
N SER A 85 18.75 4.18 -3.48
CA SER A 85 18.34 5.32 -2.64
C SER A 85 19.50 6.15 -2.11
N ASP A 86 20.74 5.65 -2.22
CA ASP A 86 21.96 6.39 -1.91
C ASP A 86 22.49 7.08 -3.18
N GLU A 87 22.87 8.36 -3.07
CA GLU A 87 23.31 9.12 -4.25
C GLU A 87 24.70 8.69 -4.75
N ALA A 88 25.61 8.24 -3.88
CA ALA A 88 26.92 7.74 -4.31
C ALA A 88 26.78 6.38 -5.03
N GLU A 89 25.99 5.45 -4.48
CA GLU A 89 25.67 4.18 -5.15
C GLU A 89 24.98 4.43 -6.51
N PHE A 90 24.10 5.43 -6.61
CA PHE A 90 23.39 5.76 -7.85
C PHE A 90 24.36 6.12 -8.99
N TRP A 91 25.42 6.89 -8.69
CA TRP A 91 26.44 7.26 -9.67
C TRP A 91 27.40 6.10 -9.99
N VAL A 92 27.70 5.21 -9.03
CA VAL A 92 28.46 3.98 -9.30
C VAL A 92 27.69 3.08 -10.27
N VAL A 93 26.41 2.80 -10.01
CA VAL A 93 25.57 1.98 -10.90
C VAL A 93 25.39 2.64 -12.27
N TRP A 94 25.32 3.98 -12.34
CA TRP A 94 25.32 4.70 -13.63
C TRP A 94 26.62 4.48 -14.43
N SER A 95 27.79 4.57 -13.78
CA SER A 95 29.08 4.30 -14.44
C SER A 95 29.18 2.86 -14.94
N GLU A 96 28.66 1.88 -14.21
CA GLU A 96 28.58 0.48 -14.68
C GLU A 96 27.65 0.35 -15.89
N ILE A 97 26.51 1.04 -15.90
CA ILE A 97 25.58 1.07 -17.04
C ILE A 97 26.26 1.68 -18.28
N GLN A 98 27.01 2.78 -18.13
CA GLN A 98 27.75 3.40 -19.25
C GLN A 98 28.80 2.46 -19.86
N GLN A 99 29.42 1.57 -19.07
CA GLN A 99 30.38 0.57 -19.56
C GLN A 99 29.71 -0.62 -20.25
N LEU A 100 28.50 -1.00 -19.82
CA LEU A 100 27.76 -2.17 -20.34
C LEU A 100 26.82 -1.84 -21.52
N ALA A 101 26.42 -0.58 -21.68
CA ALA A 101 25.41 -0.15 -22.64
C ALA A 101 26.00 0.26 -24.00
N PRO A 102 25.31 -0.04 -25.12
CA PRO A 102 25.63 0.57 -26.41
C PRO A 102 25.57 2.11 -26.34
N PRO A 103 26.44 2.86 -27.06
CA PRO A 103 26.46 4.32 -27.00
C PRO A 103 25.12 5.01 -27.34
N SER A 104 24.30 4.39 -28.19
CA SER A 104 22.93 4.84 -28.49
C SER A 104 22.00 4.77 -27.28
N MET A 105 22.13 3.73 -26.45
CA MET A 105 21.37 3.57 -25.22
C MET A 105 21.84 4.57 -24.14
N VAL A 106 23.16 4.76 -24.00
CA VAL A 106 23.73 5.78 -23.10
C VAL A 106 23.19 7.17 -23.46
N SER A 107 23.32 7.58 -24.72
CA SER A 107 22.81 8.89 -25.16
C SER A 107 21.29 9.03 -25.00
N TYR A 108 20.51 7.95 -25.11
CA TYR A 108 19.08 7.97 -24.85
C TYR A 108 18.77 8.19 -23.36
N LEU A 109 19.45 7.47 -22.46
CA LEU A 109 19.31 7.61 -21.01
C LEU A 109 19.70 9.02 -20.55
N GLU A 110 20.84 9.54 -21.01
CA GLU A 110 21.34 10.88 -20.69
C GLU A 110 20.38 11.99 -21.13
N LYS A 111 19.85 11.93 -22.35
CA LYS A 111 18.96 12.97 -22.90
C LYS A 111 17.53 12.90 -22.33
N THR A 112 17.06 11.71 -21.98
CA THR A 112 15.63 11.49 -21.64
C THR A 112 15.39 11.37 -20.14
N TRP A 113 16.27 10.65 -19.42
CA TRP A 113 16.01 10.19 -18.05
C TRP A 113 16.90 10.87 -16.99
N MET A 114 18.09 11.33 -17.38
CA MET A 114 19.02 12.06 -16.51
C MET A 114 18.76 13.56 -16.30
N PRO A 115 17.95 14.30 -17.10
CA PRO A 115 17.63 15.70 -16.77
C PRO A 115 17.01 15.79 -15.37
N GLU A 116 17.47 16.72 -14.54
CA GLU A 116 17.14 16.76 -13.10
C GLU A 116 15.63 16.73 -12.82
N ARG A 117 14.82 17.44 -13.63
CA ARG A 117 13.35 17.42 -13.55
C ARG A 117 12.78 16.00 -13.70
N VAL A 118 13.36 15.16 -14.56
CA VAL A 118 12.93 13.78 -14.81
C VAL A 118 13.54 12.83 -13.78
N ARG A 119 14.84 12.98 -13.46
CA ARG A 119 15.56 12.16 -12.46
C ARG A 119 14.82 12.11 -11.12
N ARG A 120 14.33 13.26 -10.64
CA ARG A 120 13.51 13.38 -9.42
C ARG A 120 12.22 12.57 -9.45
N MET A 121 11.61 12.39 -10.62
CA MET A 121 10.33 11.69 -10.72
C MET A 121 10.50 10.17 -10.68
N TRP A 122 11.65 9.59 -11.05
CA TRP A 122 11.83 8.12 -11.10
C TRP A 122 12.88 7.55 -10.14
N SER A 123 13.95 8.27 -9.80
CA SER A 123 15.04 7.70 -9.00
C SER A 123 14.67 7.46 -7.54
N GLY A 124 15.11 6.32 -6.99
CA GLY A 124 14.95 5.94 -5.58
C GLY A 124 15.56 6.96 -4.61
N VAL A 125 16.63 7.65 -5.02
CA VAL A 125 17.30 8.73 -4.26
C VAL A 125 16.32 9.83 -3.86
N HIS A 126 15.35 10.16 -4.74
CA HIS A 126 14.36 11.20 -4.49
C HIS A 126 13.03 10.67 -3.93
N ARG A 127 12.97 9.39 -3.53
CA ARG A 127 11.76 8.67 -3.10
C ARG A 127 11.79 8.20 -1.63
N VAL A 128 12.68 8.79 -0.85
CA VAL A 128 12.86 8.52 0.59
C VAL A 128 11.76 9.16 1.46
N GLY A 129 11.61 8.72 2.71
CA GLY A 129 10.70 9.36 3.69
C GLY A 129 9.20 9.20 3.42
N ARG A 130 8.81 8.23 2.59
CA ARG A 130 7.43 7.93 2.19
C ARG A 130 6.75 6.92 3.12
N SER A 131 5.44 7.06 3.33
CA SER A 131 4.62 6.06 4.04
C SER A 131 4.47 4.77 3.23
N ILE A 132 4.01 3.68 3.85
CA ILE A 132 3.75 2.39 3.19
C ILE A 132 2.68 2.51 2.09
N LEU A 133 1.78 3.50 2.22
CA LEU A 133 0.76 3.82 1.22
C LEU A 133 1.37 4.64 0.07
N ASP A 134 2.33 5.51 0.35
CA ASP A 134 3.09 6.29 -0.65
C ASP A 134 4.19 5.47 -1.36
N ASN A 135 4.64 4.37 -0.74
CA ASN A 135 5.70 3.47 -1.24
C ASN A 135 5.24 2.52 -2.37
N SER A 136 4.12 2.82 -3.04
CA SER A 136 3.72 2.12 -4.26
C SER A 136 4.51 2.65 -5.46
N ASP A 137 5.70 2.12 -5.71
CA ASP A 137 6.55 2.55 -6.84
C ASP A 137 6.07 2.12 -8.23
N THR A 138 4.94 1.44 -8.30
CA THR A 138 4.34 0.96 -9.55
C THR A 138 2.83 1.20 -9.57
N ASN A 139 2.27 1.25 -10.79
CA ASN A 139 0.83 1.35 -11.04
C ASN A 139 0.10 -0.01 -10.95
N MET A 140 0.79 -1.08 -10.51
CA MET A 140 0.27 -2.46 -10.57
C MET A 140 -1.02 -2.65 -9.76
N HIS A 141 -1.23 -1.84 -8.71
CA HIS A 141 -2.49 -1.82 -7.95
C HIS A 141 -3.68 -1.39 -8.82
N VAL A 142 -3.51 -0.35 -9.64
CA VAL A 142 -4.53 0.15 -10.57
C VAL A 142 -4.71 -0.81 -11.75
N GLU A 143 -3.64 -1.44 -12.23
CA GLU A 143 -3.75 -2.48 -13.26
C GLU A 143 -4.48 -3.73 -12.76
N SER A 144 -4.15 -4.21 -11.56
CA SER A 144 -4.88 -5.30 -10.88
C SER A 144 -6.35 -4.94 -10.69
N TRP A 145 -6.65 -3.71 -10.27
CA TRP A 145 -8.03 -3.22 -10.18
C TRP A 145 -8.71 -3.17 -11.56
N HIS A 146 -8.03 -2.73 -12.61
CA HIS A 146 -8.54 -2.76 -13.99
C HIS A 146 -8.79 -4.20 -14.48
N HIS A 147 -7.97 -5.18 -14.09
CA HIS A 147 -8.22 -6.59 -14.40
C HIS A 147 -9.47 -7.11 -13.69
N VAL A 148 -9.69 -6.74 -12.43
CA VAL A 148 -10.93 -7.05 -11.70
C VAL A 148 -12.14 -6.37 -12.36
N LEU A 149 -12.04 -5.08 -12.72
CA LEU A 149 -13.11 -4.35 -13.42
C LEU A 149 -13.46 -5.02 -14.75
N LYS A 150 -12.46 -5.23 -15.62
CA LYS A 150 -12.63 -5.84 -16.94
C LYS A 150 -13.19 -7.26 -16.83
N GLY A 151 -12.59 -8.11 -16.00
CA GLY A 151 -12.97 -9.52 -15.89
C GLY A 151 -14.27 -9.76 -15.13
N LYS A 152 -14.38 -9.25 -13.90
CA LYS A 152 -15.48 -9.58 -12.98
C LYS A 152 -16.75 -8.76 -13.23
N PHE A 153 -16.61 -7.48 -13.57
CA PHE A 153 -17.75 -6.56 -13.65
C PHE A 153 -18.18 -6.23 -15.09
N LEU A 154 -17.24 -6.24 -16.04
CA LEU A 154 -17.52 -5.98 -17.45
C LEU A 154 -17.52 -7.25 -18.32
N GLU A 155 -17.23 -8.43 -17.74
CA GLU A 155 -17.19 -9.75 -18.41
C GLU A 155 -16.29 -9.77 -19.65
N ASN A 156 -15.21 -8.98 -19.65
CA ASN A 156 -14.31 -8.70 -20.77
C ASN A 156 -15.00 -8.15 -22.04
N ARG A 157 -16.27 -7.71 -21.96
CA ARG A 157 -16.99 -7.12 -23.09
C ARG A 157 -16.46 -5.71 -23.38
N ARG A 158 -16.08 -5.47 -24.63
CA ARG A 158 -15.64 -4.15 -25.14
C ARG A 158 -16.85 -3.25 -25.43
N ASN A 159 -16.61 -1.96 -25.63
CA ASN A 159 -17.58 -0.97 -26.13
C ASN A 159 -18.90 -0.89 -25.35
N ARG A 160 -18.83 -0.92 -24.01
CA ARG A 160 -19.98 -0.53 -23.17
C ARG A 160 -20.21 0.98 -23.29
N ARG A 161 -21.47 1.40 -23.32
CA ARG A 161 -21.85 2.81 -23.19
C ARG A 161 -21.36 3.38 -21.85
N ILE A 162 -21.05 4.68 -21.82
CA ILE A 162 -20.53 5.35 -20.62
C ILE A 162 -21.51 5.31 -19.45
N ASP A 163 -22.81 5.47 -19.70
CA ASP A 163 -23.89 5.30 -18.71
C ASP A 163 -23.85 3.91 -18.03
N THR A 164 -23.67 2.84 -18.81
CA THR A 164 -23.57 1.47 -18.31
C THR A 164 -22.31 1.29 -17.45
N LEU A 165 -21.17 1.88 -17.86
CA LEU A 165 -19.93 1.83 -17.07
C LEU A 165 -20.09 2.60 -15.75
N LEU A 166 -20.68 3.80 -15.78
CA LEU A 166 -20.94 4.60 -14.58
C LEU A 166 -21.87 3.84 -13.62
N HIS A 167 -22.96 3.26 -14.11
CA HIS A 167 -23.85 2.44 -13.30
C HIS A 167 -23.12 1.26 -12.65
N VAL A 168 -22.32 0.50 -13.39
CA VAL A 168 -21.55 -0.63 -12.84
C VAL A 168 -20.56 -0.16 -11.76
N LEU A 169 -19.86 0.96 -11.99
CA LEU A 169 -18.94 1.53 -11.01
C LEU A 169 -19.66 1.96 -9.73
N THR A 170 -20.79 2.66 -9.82
CA THR A 170 -21.50 3.18 -8.64
C THR A 170 -22.33 2.14 -7.90
N THR A 171 -22.95 1.17 -8.59
CA THR A 171 -23.86 0.21 -7.94
C THR A 171 -23.21 -1.12 -7.59
N SER A 172 -22.30 -1.62 -8.43
CA SER A 172 -21.79 -2.99 -8.34
C SER A 172 -20.38 -3.05 -7.75
N VAL A 173 -19.50 -2.13 -8.16
CA VAL A 173 -18.11 -2.08 -7.67
C VAL A 173 -18.07 -1.59 -6.22
N VAL A 174 -18.79 -0.53 -5.87
CA VAL A 174 -18.88 -0.02 -4.47
C VAL A 174 -19.31 -1.13 -3.50
N LYS A 175 -20.49 -1.74 -3.72
CA LYS A 175 -21.03 -2.82 -2.87
C LYS A 175 -20.08 -4.01 -2.71
N TYR A 176 -19.31 -4.34 -3.75
CA TYR A 176 -18.30 -5.39 -3.66
C TYR A 176 -17.15 -5.02 -2.71
N TYR A 177 -16.65 -3.78 -2.79
CA TYR A 177 -15.57 -3.33 -1.91
C TYR A 177 -16.04 -3.09 -0.46
N GLU A 178 -17.27 -2.62 -0.23
CA GLU A 178 -17.89 -2.56 1.11
C GLU A 178 -17.99 -3.95 1.77
N LEU A 179 -18.45 -4.96 1.01
CA LEU A 179 -18.50 -6.34 1.49
C LEU A 179 -17.10 -6.89 1.76
N ARG A 180 -16.13 -6.56 0.90
CA ARG A 180 -14.73 -6.96 1.07
C ARG A 180 -14.09 -6.32 2.30
N GLN A 181 -14.32 -5.03 2.55
CA GLN A 181 -13.84 -4.31 3.73
C GLN A 181 -14.42 -4.91 5.01
N ARG A 182 -15.72 -5.18 5.06
CA ARG A 182 -16.33 -5.92 6.20
C ARG A 182 -15.68 -7.28 6.40
N ARG A 183 -15.42 -8.03 5.32
CA ARG A 183 -14.67 -9.30 5.40
C ARG A 183 -13.23 -9.13 5.90
N CYS A 184 -12.52 -8.05 5.58
CA CYS A 184 -11.22 -7.73 6.18
C CYS A 184 -11.34 -7.50 7.69
N LEU A 185 -12.31 -6.70 8.14
CA LEU A 185 -12.53 -6.38 9.55
C LEU A 185 -12.85 -7.63 10.39
N PHE A 186 -13.58 -8.60 9.82
CA PHE A 186 -13.84 -9.91 10.44
C PHE A 186 -12.73 -10.96 10.18
N GLY A 187 -11.58 -10.57 9.61
CA GLY A 187 -10.42 -11.44 9.39
C GLY A 187 -10.47 -12.38 8.17
N PHE A 188 -11.57 -12.42 7.42
CA PHE A 188 -11.77 -13.34 6.28
C PHE A 188 -10.94 -13.04 5.02
N GLU A 189 -10.43 -11.82 4.86
CA GLU A 189 -9.60 -11.40 3.70
C GLU A 189 -8.11 -11.21 4.07
N GLY A 190 -7.74 -11.49 5.32
CA GLY A 190 -6.42 -11.26 5.87
C GLY A 190 -6.09 -9.78 6.13
N LYS A 191 -4.99 -9.56 6.86
CA LYS A 191 -4.53 -8.23 7.28
C LYS A 191 -4.18 -7.31 6.10
N ASN A 192 -4.39 -6.00 6.28
CA ASN A 192 -4.00 -4.95 5.35
C ASN A 192 -2.45 -4.76 5.32
N LEU A 193 -1.93 -3.89 4.45
CA LEU A 193 -0.48 -3.69 4.31
C LEU A 193 0.19 -3.13 5.57
N GLU A 194 -0.45 -2.16 6.21
CA GLU A 194 0.04 -1.53 7.44
C GLU A 194 -0.01 -2.50 8.61
N GLU A 195 -1.12 -3.21 8.81
CA GLU A 195 -1.25 -4.27 9.83
C GLU A 195 -0.18 -5.36 9.67
N LYS A 196 0.07 -5.82 8.43
CA LYS A 196 1.15 -6.78 8.14
C LYS A 196 2.53 -6.21 8.47
N LYS A 197 2.76 -4.92 8.20
CA LYS A 197 4.02 -4.25 8.53
C LYS A 197 4.18 -4.06 10.04
N ARG A 198 3.11 -3.74 10.77
CA ARG A 198 3.11 -3.67 12.24
C ARG A 198 3.40 -5.04 12.87
N ASP A 199 2.79 -6.13 12.37
CA ASP A 199 3.13 -7.50 12.78
C ASP A 199 4.62 -7.83 12.57
N GLU A 200 5.19 -7.43 11.42
CA GLU A 200 6.61 -7.61 11.11
C GLU A 200 7.51 -6.79 12.04
N ILE A 201 7.13 -5.53 12.32
CA ILE A 201 7.83 -4.63 13.23
C ILE A 201 7.85 -5.20 14.66
N ILE A 202 6.72 -5.72 15.15
CA ILE A 202 6.63 -6.33 16.48
C ILE A 202 7.57 -7.54 16.57
N LYS A 203 7.61 -8.41 15.56
CA LYS A 203 8.57 -9.53 15.51
C LYS A 203 10.03 -9.05 15.46
N GLN A 204 10.32 -7.95 14.77
CA GLN A 204 11.67 -7.38 14.69
C GLN A 204 12.08 -6.59 15.95
N SER A 205 11.14 -6.16 16.78
CA SER A 205 11.42 -5.48 18.06
C SER A 205 12.04 -6.43 19.10
N GLN A 206 11.64 -7.71 19.06
CA GLN A 206 12.11 -8.77 19.97
C GLN A 206 13.61 -9.11 19.84
N ILE A 207 14.32 -8.51 18.86
CA ILE A 207 15.76 -8.69 18.64
C ILE A 207 16.59 -7.79 19.59
N PHE A 208 15.99 -6.75 20.17
CA PHE A 208 16.69 -5.82 21.06
C PHE A 208 16.51 -6.21 22.53
N ALA A 209 17.59 -6.12 23.29
CA ALA A 209 17.60 -6.26 24.75
C ALA A 209 17.65 -4.87 25.42
N SER A 210 17.38 -4.80 26.72
CA SER A 210 17.46 -3.55 27.50
C SER A 210 18.82 -2.84 27.36
N ALA A 211 19.92 -3.60 27.33
CA ALA A 211 21.27 -3.08 27.15
C ALA A 211 21.55 -2.41 25.78
N ASP A 212 20.69 -2.59 24.77
CA ASP A 212 20.80 -1.90 23.48
C ASP A 212 20.30 -0.44 23.53
N PHE A 213 19.60 -0.07 24.61
CA PHE A 213 19.01 1.25 24.82
C PHE A 213 19.78 2.00 25.91
N LYS A 214 20.21 3.22 25.58
CA LYS A 214 20.79 4.16 26.53
C LYS A 214 19.90 5.40 26.61
N ARG A 215 19.36 5.70 27.80
CA ARG A 215 18.62 6.94 28.03
C ARG A 215 19.57 8.13 27.96
N VAL A 216 19.18 9.17 27.22
CA VAL A 216 19.91 10.43 27.00
C VAL A 216 18.89 11.56 27.14
N GLY A 217 18.71 12.05 28.37
CA GLY A 217 17.64 12.98 28.72
C GLY A 217 16.26 12.33 28.60
N ALA A 218 15.36 12.96 27.85
CA ALA A 218 14.03 12.43 27.51
C ALA A 218 14.04 11.37 26.38
N LEU A 219 15.16 11.19 25.67
CA LEU A 219 15.27 10.32 24.51
C LEU A 219 15.98 9.01 24.83
N TYR A 220 15.71 7.96 24.04
CA TYR A 220 16.47 6.72 24.05
C TYR A 220 17.38 6.65 22.82
N ALA A 221 18.68 6.54 23.04
CA ALA A 221 19.67 6.23 22.02
C ALA A 221 19.76 4.71 21.82
N VAL A 222 19.58 4.24 20.59
CA VAL A 222 19.51 2.83 20.21
C VAL A 222 20.56 2.54 19.13
N THR A 223 21.49 1.64 19.42
CA THR A 223 22.56 1.29 18.45
C THR A 223 22.04 0.32 17.39
N SER A 224 22.38 0.54 16.12
CA SER A 224 21.94 -0.34 15.04
C SER A 224 22.67 -1.68 15.06
N LYS A 225 21.92 -2.78 15.21
CA LYS A 225 22.44 -4.16 15.13
C LYS A 225 23.24 -4.48 13.87
N ASN A 226 22.99 -3.76 12.76
CA ASN A 226 23.67 -3.99 11.48
C ASN A 226 24.86 -3.03 11.26
N ASN A 227 25.00 -1.98 12.06
CA ASN A 227 26.08 -1.00 11.94
C ASN A 227 26.26 -0.26 13.28
N ALA A 228 27.32 -0.61 14.02
CA ALA A 228 27.62 -0.02 15.33
C ALA A 228 27.87 1.50 15.29
N SER A 229 28.20 2.09 14.15
CA SER A 229 28.36 3.55 14.01
C SER A 229 27.03 4.31 13.84
N LYS A 230 25.91 3.61 13.64
CA LYS A 230 24.58 4.22 13.47
C LYS A 230 23.79 4.10 14.76
N VAL A 231 23.53 5.24 15.39
CA VAL A 231 22.63 5.38 16.54
C VAL A 231 21.33 6.03 16.07
N TYR A 232 20.20 5.51 16.52
CA TYR A 232 18.88 6.12 16.33
C TYR A 232 18.38 6.68 17.65
N HIS A 233 17.63 7.78 17.58
CA HIS A 233 16.95 8.34 18.74
C HIS A 233 15.47 7.95 18.66
N VAL A 234 14.94 7.48 19.78
CA VAL A 234 13.53 7.20 20.00
C VAL A 234 13.02 8.17 21.04
N ASP A 235 11.93 8.84 20.70
CA ASP A 235 11.15 9.68 21.59
C ASP A 235 9.85 8.94 21.92
N LEU A 236 9.67 8.60 23.20
CA LEU A 236 8.47 7.90 23.66
C LEU A 236 7.30 8.85 23.91
N ARG A 237 7.54 10.15 24.15
CA ARG A 237 6.48 11.15 24.35
C ARG A 237 5.83 11.49 23.02
N THR A 238 6.64 11.94 22.05
CA THR A 238 6.11 12.29 20.72
C THR A 238 5.92 11.09 19.78
N LEU A 239 6.20 9.86 20.26
CA LEU A 239 6.15 8.59 19.51
C LEU A 239 6.95 8.63 18.20
N LYS A 240 8.08 9.34 18.18
CA LYS A 240 8.95 9.52 17.00
C LYS A 240 10.21 8.68 17.08
N CYS A 241 10.77 8.33 15.92
CA CYS A 241 12.10 7.72 15.83
C CYS A 241 12.86 8.24 14.62
N THR A 242 14.15 8.52 14.77
CA THR A 242 15.01 9.01 13.68
C THR A 242 15.43 7.91 12.69
N CYS A 243 14.94 6.67 12.84
CA CYS A 243 15.32 5.59 11.94
C CYS A 243 14.61 5.71 10.57
N PRO A 244 15.27 5.40 9.43
CA PRO A 244 14.67 5.53 8.10
C PRO A 244 13.40 4.71 7.86
N ALA A 245 13.13 3.70 8.70
CA ALA A 245 11.94 2.86 8.61
C ALA A 245 10.70 3.47 9.29
N PHE A 246 10.86 4.46 10.17
CA PHE A 246 9.76 5.05 10.95
C PHE A 246 8.64 5.67 10.10
N PRO A 247 8.92 6.48 9.05
CA PRO A 247 7.87 7.12 8.25
C PRO A 247 6.94 6.14 7.52
N ALA A 248 7.32 4.86 7.38
CA ALA A 248 6.54 3.88 6.65
C ALA A 248 5.15 3.65 7.26
N VAL A 249 5.04 3.57 8.58
CA VAL A 249 3.74 3.35 9.28
C VAL A 249 3.65 4.19 10.57
N SER A 250 4.43 5.27 10.64
CA SER A 250 4.68 6.06 11.87
C SER A 250 5.02 5.18 13.08
N TYR A 251 5.70 4.06 12.82
CA TYR A 251 6.01 3.03 13.81
C TYR A 251 7.24 2.24 13.33
N CYS A 252 8.08 1.80 14.25
CA CYS A 252 9.29 1.06 13.90
C CYS A 252 9.72 0.11 15.02
N LYS A 253 10.64 -0.81 14.71
CA LYS A 253 11.13 -1.80 15.67
C LYS A 253 11.82 -1.20 16.90
N HIS A 254 12.46 -0.03 16.76
CA HIS A 254 13.11 0.67 17.89
C HIS A 254 12.07 1.31 18.82
N LEU A 255 11.05 1.96 18.28
CA LEU A 255 9.95 2.53 19.06
C LEU A 255 9.16 1.42 19.78
N CYS A 256 8.84 0.33 19.07
CA CYS A 256 8.16 -0.83 19.62
C CYS A 256 8.96 -1.50 20.75
N ALA A 257 10.28 -1.67 20.57
CA ALA A 257 11.14 -2.23 21.62
C ALA A 257 11.32 -1.27 22.82
N ALA A 258 11.46 0.05 22.59
CA ALA A 258 11.51 1.03 23.68
C ALA A 258 10.22 1.00 24.53
N GLN A 259 9.05 0.98 23.89
CA GLN A 259 7.75 0.84 24.57
C GLN A 259 7.66 -0.47 25.39
N GLN A 260 8.17 -1.58 24.84
CA GLN A 260 8.19 -2.87 25.54
C GLN A 260 9.15 -2.91 26.73
N LEU A 261 10.24 -2.14 26.70
CA LEU A 261 11.28 -2.11 27.74
C LEU A 261 10.93 -1.19 28.90
N GLU A 262 10.38 -0.02 28.61
CA GLU A 262 9.90 0.91 29.64
C GLU A 262 8.63 0.37 30.33
N GLY A 263 7.77 -0.32 29.57
CA GLY A 263 6.57 -0.99 30.08
C GLY A 263 5.49 -0.02 30.57
N PRO A 264 4.35 -0.54 31.06
CA PRO A 264 3.30 0.29 31.67
C PRO A 264 3.79 1.01 32.95
N GLU A 265 4.84 0.49 33.59
CA GLU A 265 5.44 1.13 34.76
C GLU A 265 6.11 2.47 34.43
N ALA A 266 6.60 2.68 33.21
CA ALA A 266 7.20 3.97 32.86
C ALA A 266 6.18 5.08 32.72
N GLU A 267 5.03 4.76 32.12
CA GLU A 267 3.87 5.64 32.09
C GLU A 267 3.43 5.93 33.53
N ALA A 268 3.28 4.92 34.38
CA ALA A 268 2.98 5.11 35.79
C ALA A 268 4.02 5.96 36.54
N ARG A 269 5.33 5.81 36.25
CA ARG A 269 6.41 6.64 36.82
C ARG A 269 6.34 8.09 36.34
N GLU A 270 5.98 8.35 35.09
CA GLU A 270 5.84 9.70 34.53
C GLU A 270 4.58 10.38 35.06
N TYR A 271 3.45 9.68 35.11
CA TYR A 271 2.23 10.14 35.80
C TYR A 271 2.48 10.44 37.29
N GLN A 272 3.26 9.60 37.99
CA GLN A 272 3.61 9.86 39.39
C GLN A 272 4.54 11.07 39.52
N ALA A 273 5.53 11.23 38.65
CA ALA A 273 6.41 12.40 38.66
C ALA A 273 5.64 13.71 38.41
N ILE A 274 4.65 13.70 37.50
CA ILE A 274 3.73 14.84 37.28
C ILE A 274 2.88 15.10 38.53
N ARG A 275 2.35 14.04 39.18
CA ARG A 275 1.61 14.16 40.45
C ARG A 275 2.50 14.71 41.58
N ASP A 276 3.77 14.35 41.62
CA ASP A 276 4.74 14.80 42.62
C ASP A 276 5.14 16.26 42.40
N ALA A 277 5.38 16.68 41.15
CA ALA A 277 5.59 18.09 40.79
C ALA A 277 4.36 18.95 41.13
N ALA A 278 3.15 18.45 40.86
CA ALA A 278 1.88 19.07 41.22
C ALA A 278 1.64 19.24 42.75
N GLN A 279 2.47 18.65 43.62
CA GLN A 279 2.42 18.89 45.06
C GLN A 279 2.90 20.30 45.44
N SER A 280 3.74 20.92 44.60
CA SER A 280 4.27 22.28 44.81
C SER A 280 3.22 23.39 44.68
N TYR A 281 2.17 23.15 43.90
CA TYR A 281 1.07 24.09 43.65
C TYR A 281 0.18 24.18 44.89
N THR A 282 0.18 25.30 45.59
CA THR A 282 -0.63 25.51 46.80
C THR A 282 -1.83 26.41 46.50
N ALA A 283 -3.01 26.02 46.96
CA ALA A 283 -4.16 26.93 47.03
C ALA A 283 -4.03 27.82 48.27
N PRO A 284 -4.42 29.11 48.21
CA PRO A 284 -5.07 29.78 47.07
C PRO A 284 -4.07 30.32 46.02
N ASP A 285 -2.77 30.38 46.32
CA ASP A 285 -1.81 31.21 45.58
C ASP A 285 -1.55 30.77 44.13
N CYS A 286 -1.73 29.48 43.80
CA CYS A 286 -1.41 28.90 42.49
C CYS A 286 -2.61 28.43 41.66
N VAL A 287 -3.82 28.36 42.24
CA VAL A 287 -5.02 27.89 41.52
C VAL A 287 -6.27 28.63 42.00
N ASP A 288 -6.97 29.26 41.05
CA ASP A 288 -8.22 30.02 41.26
C ASP A 288 -9.35 29.48 40.35
N TRP A 289 -10.59 29.89 40.59
CA TRP A 289 -11.77 29.47 39.82
C TRP A 289 -12.38 30.64 39.04
N SER A 290 -12.57 30.47 37.73
CA SER A 290 -13.22 31.47 36.87
C SER A 290 -14.71 31.19 36.73
N ASP A 291 -15.53 32.02 37.40
CA ASP A 291 -17.00 32.00 37.28
C ASP A 291 -17.50 32.34 35.87
N GLU A 292 -16.72 33.06 35.04
CA GLU A 292 -17.13 33.45 33.68
C GLU A 292 -17.03 32.29 32.69
N ASP A 293 -15.98 31.47 32.79
CA ASP A 293 -15.72 30.37 31.85
C ASP A 293 -16.12 28.99 32.41
N GLY A 294 -16.29 28.84 33.73
CA GLY A 294 -16.45 27.53 34.38
C GLY A 294 -15.15 26.71 34.38
N LEU A 295 -14.00 27.39 34.47
CA LEU A 295 -12.66 26.80 34.33
C LEU A 295 -11.77 27.16 35.53
N TYR A 296 -10.86 26.28 35.88
CA TYR A 296 -9.81 26.58 36.84
C TYR A 296 -8.65 27.32 36.15
N LEU A 297 -8.14 28.35 36.79
CA LEU A 297 -6.97 29.12 36.38
C LEU A 297 -5.77 28.66 37.22
N VAL A 298 -4.78 28.05 36.58
CA VAL A 298 -3.57 27.55 37.25
C VAL A 298 -2.39 28.42 36.87
N MET A 299 -1.66 28.92 37.87
CA MET A 299 -0.43 29.70 37.71
C MET A 299 0.72 28.94 38.39
N PRO A 300 1.71 28.42 37.65
CA PRO A 300 2.88 27.78 38.23
C PRO A 300 3.67 28.71 39.15
N PRO A 301 4.30 28.20 40.22
CA PRO A 301 5.03 29.03 41.18
C PRO A 301 6.24 29.77 40.58
N ASP A 302 6.77 29.29 39.45
CA ASP A 302 7.95 29.84 38.77
C ASP A 302 7.63 30.64 37.49
N THR A 303 6.34 30.83 37.13
CA THR A 303 5.95 31.57 35.91
C THR A 303 4.85 32.59 36.17
N THR A 304 4.65 33.51 35.22
CA THR A 304 3.51 34.45 35.21
C THR A 304 2.41 34.02 34.26
N ASP A 305 2.53 32.83 33.67
CA ASP A 305 1.59 32.31 32.67
C ASP A 305 0.44 31.62 33.40
N VAL A 306 -0.79 31.91 32.95
CA VAL A 306 -2.01 31.35 33.54
C VAL A 306 -2.62 30.37 32.55
N PHE A 307 -2.73 29.12 32.97
CA PHE A 307 -3.29 28.02 32.19
C PHE A 307 -4.72 27.73 32.58
N LYS A 308 -5.60 27.52 31.61
CA LYS A 308 -6.99 27.10 31.84
C LYS A 308 -7.08 25.58 31.92
N VAL A 309 -7.79 25.09 32.93
CA VAL A 309 -8.03 23.66 33.17
C VAL A 309 -9.53 23.40 33.27
N ASN A 310 -10.04 22.53 32.39
CA ASN A 310 -11.40 22.01 32.46
C ASN A 310 -11.38 20.62 33.13
N LEU A 311 -11.88 20.52 34.36
CA LEU A 311 -11.98 19.21 35.04
C LEU A 311 -13.10 18.32 34.46
N GLU A 312 -14.16 18.89 33.89
CA GLU A 312 -15.29 18.12 33.33
C GLU A 312 -14.91 17.47 31.98
N GLU A 313 -14.26 18.23 31.11
CA GLU A 313 -13.74 17.74 29.82
C GLU A 313 -12.35 17.08 29.95
N TYR A 314 -11.76 17.08 31.15
CA TYR A 314 -10.43 16.55 31.47
C TYR A 314 -9.31 17.16 30.59
N ASN A 315 -9.35 18.47 30.34
CA ASN A 315 -8.42 19.17 29.45
C ASN A 315 -7.69 20.36 30.08
N CYS A 316 -6.59 20.77 29.45
CA CYS A 316 -5.80 21.94 29.81
C CYS A 316 -5.18 22.55 28.54
N ASP A 317 -5.00 23.86 28.52
CA ASP A 317 -4.45 24.63 27.39
C ASP A 317 -2.91 24.72 27.34
N CYS A 318 -2.20 24.17 28.33
CA CYS A 318 -0.74 24.10 28.30
C CYS A 318 -0.22 23.10 27.24
N ASP A 319 0.94 23.39 26.65
CA ASP A 319 1.54 22.55 25.59
C ASP A 319 1.73 21.09 26.05
N ASP A 320 2.18 20.85 27.29
CA ASP A 320 2.42 19.52 27.86
C ASP A 320 1.17 18.62 27.89
N TYR A 321 -0.02 19.21 28.05
CA TYR A 321 -1.27 18.44 28.04
C TYR A 321 -1.51 17.76 26.69
N THR A 322 -1.09 18.39 25.59
CA THR A 322 -1.32 17.85 24.23
C THR A 322 -0.54 16.57 23.95
N GLU A 323 0.56 16.32 24.68
CA GLU A 323 1.39 15.13 24.49
C GLU A 323 0.92 13.92 25.31
N LEU A 324 0.50 14.13 26.57
CA LEU A 324 0.20 13.05 27.52
C LEU A 324 -1.28 12.91 27.88
N SER A 325 -2.13 13.87 27.47
CA SER A 325 -3.50 14.04 28.01
C SER A 325 -3.55 14.13 29.54
N PHE A 326 -2.44 14.59 30.13
CA PHE A 326 -2.24 14.79 31.56
C PHE A 326 -1.04 15.72 31.78
N CYS A 327 -1.17 16.72 32.64
CA CYS A 327 -0.14 17.72 32.91
C CYS A 327 -0.13 18.11 34.39
N GLU A 328 0.89 18.84 34.82
CA GLU A 328 1.03 19.30 36.21
C GLU A 328 -0.16 20.16 36.64
N HIS A 329 -0.66 21.04 35.77
CA HIS A 329 -1.81 21.90 36.04
C HIS A 329 -3.07 21.07 36.31
N LEU A 330 -3.38 20.09 35.45
CA LEU A 330 -4.52 19.21 35.62
C LEU A 330 -4.39 18.38 36.90
N ALA A 331 -3.19 17.85 37.19
CA ALA A 331 -2.90 17.11 38.41
C ALA A 331 -3.06 17.97 39.68
N ALA A 332 -2.60 19.23 39.65
CA ALA A 332 -2.72 20.17 40.75
C ALA A 332 -4.19 20.54 41.01
N THR A 333 -4.95 20.86 39.97
CA THR A 333 -6.39 21.15 40.07
C THR A 333 -7.17 19.95 40.60
N GLN A 334 -6.90 18.74 40.09
CA GLN A 334 -7.50 17.51 40.63
C GLN A 334 -7.17 17.30 42.10
N ARG A 335 -5.94 17.59 42.54
CA ARG A 335 -5.51 17.44 43.94
C ARG A 335 -6.17 18.44 44.89
N LEU A 336 -6.43 19.65 44.44
CA LEU A 336 -6.92 20.76 45.26
C LEU A 336 -8.46 20.85 45.29
N PHE A 337 -9.13 20.51 44.17
CA PHE A 337 -10.58 20.71 44.00
C PHE A 337 -11.35 19.42 43.63
N GLY A 338 -10.65 18.33 43.31
CA GLY A 338 -11.27 17.07 42.91
C GLY A 338 -11.70 16.19 44.09
N THR A 339 -13.00 15.89 44.18
CA THR A 339 -13.51 14.75 44.96
C THR A 339 -13.22 13.43 44.24
N GLU A 340 -12.56 12.49 44.93
CA GLU A 340 -12.17 11.12 44.51
C GLU A 340 -11.94 10.83 43.01
N ASP A 341 -10.67 10.56 42.67
CA ASP A 341 -10.08 10.21 41.36
C ASP A 341 -11.05 9.60 40.32
N ILE A 342 -11.70 10.48 39.54
CA ILE A 342 -12.64 10.16 38.45
C ILE A 342 -12.04 9.15 37.44
N ARG A 343 -10.71 9.10 37.30
CA ARG A 343 -10.02 8.21 36.36
C ARG A 343 -9.70 6.82 36.94
N SER A 344 -9.68 6.66 38.27
CA SER A 344 -9.52 5.33 38.90
C SER A 344 -10.69 4.39 38.58
N GLN A 345 -11.91 4.91 38.40
CA GLN A 345 -13.05 4.09 37.93
C GLN A 345 -12.88 3.65 36.47
N ALA A 346 -12.31 4.49 35.60
CA ALA A 346 -12.09 4.18 34.19
C ALA A 346 -10.96 3.15 33.98
N LEU A 347 -9.80 3.34 34.62
CA LEU A 347 -8.66 2.42 34.50
C LEU A 347 -8.98 1.03 35.06
N SER A 348 -9.76 0.95 36.15
CA SER A 348 -10.25 -0.33 36.71
C SER A 348 -11.14 -1.12 35.74
N THR A 349 -11.64 -0.51 34.65
CA THR A 349 -12.43 -1.21 33.61
C THR A 349 -11.62 -1.60 32.37
N LEU A 350 -10.34 -1.23 32.29
CA LEU A 350 -9.46 -1.57 31.17
C LEU A 350 -8.58 -2.81 31.41
N ASP A 351 -8.56 -3.34 32.64
CA ASP A 351 -7.91 -4.61 32.98
C ASP A 351 -8.72 -5.82 32.47
N VAL A 352 -8.62 -6.07 31.16
CA VAL A 352 -9.13 -7.27 30.51
C VAL A 352 -8.08 -8.38 30.63
N ASP A 353 -8.35 -9.30 31.57
CA ASP A 353 -7.70 -10.59 31.84
C ASP A 353 -6.73 -11.12 30.77
N ARG A 354 -5.45 -11.21 31.15
CA ARG A 354 -4.39 -11.94 30.43
C ARG A 354 -3.87 -13.15 31.21
N SER A 355 -4.77 -13.97 31.77
CA SER A 355 -4.41 -15.31 32.23
C SER A 355 -4.03 -16.22 31.04
N PRO A 356 -2.86 -16.89 31.07
CA PRO A 356 -2.48 -17.82 30.00
C PRO A 356 -3.32 -19.10 30.09
N ALA A 357 -3.88 -19.54 28.95
CA ALA A 357 -4.68 -20.75 28.88
C ALA A 357 -3.84 -22.02 29.19
N PRO A 358 -4.37 -22.99 29.96
CA PRO A 358 -3.67 -24.25 30.23
C PRO A 358 -3.58 -25.12 28.96
N PRO A 359 -2.55 -25.98 28.84
CA PRO A 359 -2.38 -26.85 27.67
C PRO A 359 -3.46 -27.94 27.62
N PRO A 360 -3.86 -28.39 26.42
CA PRO A 360 -4.95 -29.35 26.25
C PRO A 360 -4.53 -30.77 26.64
N THR A 361 -5.15 -31.32 27.69
CA THR A 361 -5.04 -32.73 28.06
C THR A 361 -5.67 -33.62 26.98
N ALA A 362 -4.92 -34.61 26.50
CA ALA A 362 -5.40 -35.58 25.53
C ALA A 362 -6.43 -36.55 26.15
N LEU A 363 -7.44 -36.95 25.37
CA LEU A 363 -8.35 -38.05 25.72
C LEU A 363 -8.34 -39.15 24.65
N LEU A 364 -8.35 -40.38 25.15
CA LEU A 364 -8.34 -41.63 24.39
C LEU A 364 -9.77 -42.04 23.94
N PRO A 365 -9.93 -43.04 23.03
CA PRO A 365 -11.14 -43.19 22.23
C PRO A 365 -11.98 -44.46 22.55
N VAL A 366 -13.05 -44.69 21.74
CA VAL A 366 -13.85 -45.94 21.55
C VAL A 366 -15.03 -46.12 22.53
N PRO A 367 -16.20 -46.74 22.17
CA PRO A 367 -16.58 -47.43 20.92
C PRO A 367 -17.80 -46.86 20.15
N ALA A 368 -18.13 -47.48 19.01
CA ALA A 368 -19.26 -47.16 18.14
C ALA A 368 -20.12 -48.39 17.78
N THR A 369 -21.43 -48.17 17.59
CA THR A 369 -22.41 -49.09 16.97
C THR A 369 -23.53 -48.20 16.36
N ILE A 370 -23.68 -48.01 15.04
CA ILE A 370 -24.31 -48.89 14.02
C ILE A 370 -25.72 -49.32 14.47
N ARG A 371 -26.85 -49.09 13.79
CA ARG A 371 -27.22 -48.74 12.39
C ARG A 371 -28.30 -47.61 12.41
N THR A 372 -29.04 -47.15 11.38
CA THR A 372 -29.32 -47.56 9.99
C THR A 372 -29.60 -46.30 9.10
N ALA A 373 -30.19 -46.42 7.90
CA ALA A 373 -30.75 -45.30 7.10
C ALA A 373 -32.12 -45.69 6.50
N PRO A 374 -32.99 -44.72 6.16
CA PRO A 374 -33.21 -44.42 4.73
C PRO A 374 -33.25 -42.91 4.37
N SER A 375 -33.58 -42.60 3.12
CA SER A 375 -33.06 -41.45 2.35
C SER A 375 -33.79 -40.10 2.46
N ARG A 376 -33.03 -39.06 2.82
CA ARG A 376 -32.82 -37.80 2.06
C ARG A 376 -34.04 -37.12 1.41
N PRO A 377 -34.76 -36.26 2.17
CA PRO A 377 -35.01 -34.89 1.69
C PRO A 377 -34.90 -33.83 2.82
N GLN A 378 -34.51 -32.57 2.62
CA GLN A 378 -34.04 -31.82 1.44
C GLN A 378 -32.57 -31.39 1.67
N SER A 379 -32.05 -30.32 1.04
CA SER A 379 -30.88 -29.57 1.58
C SER A 379 -31.28 -28.74 2.81
N ARG A 380 -31.97 -29.37 3.76
CA ARG A 380 -32.22 -28.86 5.12
C ARG A 380 -30.90 -28.55 5.84
N VAL A 381 -29.79 -29.14 5.37
CA VAL A 381 -28.41 -28.72 5.67
C VAL A 381 -28.24 -27.20 5.64
N THR A 382 -28.83 -26.49 4.67
CA THR A 382 -28.72 -25.02 4.57
C THR A 382 -29.60 -24.31 5.60
N ASN A 383 -30.84 -24.76 5.79
CA ASN A 383 -31.74 -24.26 6.85
C ASN A 383 -31.16 -24.47 8.26
N LEU A 384 -30.35 -25.52 8.43
CA LEU A 384 -29.77 -25.94 9.70
C LEU A 384 -28.45 -25.22 10.01
N VAL A 385 -27.56 -25.05 9.02
CA VAL A 385 -26.29 -24.32 9.18
C VAL A 385 -26.53 -22.88 9.65
N GLN A 386 -27.52 -22.18 9.10
CA GLN A 386 -27.83 -20.80 9.49
C GLN A 386 -28.57 -20.69 10.83
N LYS A 387 -29.25 -21.75 11.26
CA LYS A 387 -29.81 -21.85 12.61
C LYS A 387 -28.71 -22.05 13.65
N MET A 388 -27.69 -22.84 13.32
CA MET A 388 -26.51 -23.08 14.17
C MET A 388 -25.68 -21.80 14.38
N GLU A 389 -25.47 -20.99 13.35
CA GLU A 389 -24.79 -19.68 13.49
C GLU A 389 -25.52 -18.75 14.48
N ARG A 390 -26.87 -18.74 14.48
CA ARG A 390 -27.67 -17.89 15.38
C ARG A 390 -27.55 -18.27 16.86
N LEU A 391 -27.46 -19.56 17.18
CA LEU A 391 -27.34 -20.04 18.56
C LEU A 391 -25.92 -19.90 19.08
N THR A 392 -24.94 -20.14 18.21
CA THR A 392 -23.51 -19.96 18.55
C THR A 392 -23.17 -18.50 18.86
N GLY A 393 -23.91 -17.53 18.29
CA GLY A 393 -23.83 -16.11 18.69
C GLY A 393 -24.43 -15.85 20.08
N ARG A 394 -25.64 -16.35 20.36
CA ARG A 394 -26.32 -16.24 21.67
C ARG A 394 -25.46 -16.76 22.81
N LEU A 395 -24.78 -17.89 22.59
CA LEU A 395 -23.84 -18.52 23.54
C LEU A 395 -22.55 -17.73 23.80
N ARG A 396 -22.15 -16.79 22.94
CA ARG A 396 -20.98 -15.92 23.16
C ARG A 396 -21.32 -14.62 23.89
N GLN A 397 -22.61 -14.27 23.98
CA GLN A 397 -23.06 -12.94 24.43
C GLN A 397 -24.02 -12.96 25.63
N SER A 398 -24.53 -14.12 26.06
CA SER A 398 -25.12 -14.25 27.42
C SER A 398 -24.08 -14.16 28.55
N SER A 399 -22.90 -13.60 28.25
CA SER A 399 -21.94 -13.01 29.18
C SER A 399 -22.52 -11.75 29.86
N LYS A 400 -23.67 -11.90 30.54
CA LYS A 400 -23.83 -11.69 31.98
C LYS A 400 -25.29 -11.58 32.44
N ASN A 401 -26.28 -11.29 31.59
CA ASN A 401 -27.66 -11.01 32.08
C ASN A 401 -28.86 -11.22 31.11
N LEU A 402 -28.75 -11.91 29.95
CA LEU A 402 -29.94 -12.07 29.09
C LEU A 402 -30.88 -13.19 29.59
N PRO A 403 -32.19 -12.95 29.83
CA PRO A 403 -33.10 -13.98 30.29
C PRO A 403 -33.31 -15.07 29.23
N GLN A 404 -33.06 -16.32 29.62
CA GLN A 404 -33.09 -17.49 28.71
C GLN A 404 -34.41 -17.62 27.93
N GLN A 405 -35.54 -17.22 28.53
CA GLN A 405 -36.87 -17.29 27.94
C GLN A 405 -36.99 -16.52 26.60
N GLU A 406 -36.32 -15.37 26.46
CA GLU A 406 -36.34 -14.57 25.22
C GLU A 406 -35.54 -15.23 24.10
N LEU A 407 -34.45 -15.89 24.48
CA LEU A 407 -33.65 -16.71 23.57
C LEU A 407 -34.50 -17.90 23.06
N ASP A 408 -35.21 -18.57 23.94
CA ASP A 408 -36.04 -19.73 23.57
C ASP A 408 -37.22 -19.33 22.67
N MET A 409 -37.87 -18.19 22.94
CA MET A 409 -38.88 -17.60 22.04
C MET A 409 -38.31 -17.27 20.65
N LEU A 410 -37.09 -16.71 20.58
CA LEU A 410 -36.43 -16.39 19.32
C LEU A 410 -36.11 -17.64 18.49
N GLU A 411 -35.85 -18.77 19.14
CA GLU A 411 -35.61 -20.06 18.49
C GLU A 411 -36.91 -20.63 17.92
N ALA A 412 -37.95 -20.70 18.75
CA ALA A 412 -39.28 -21.15 18.38
C ALA A 412 -39.89 -20.35 17.22
N ALA A 413 -39.65 -19.03 17.16
CA ALA A 413 -40.05 -18.20 16.03
C ALA A 413 -39.37 -18.61 14.71
N VAL A 414 -38.11 -19.04 14.75
CA VAL A 414 -37.39 -19.55 13.56
C VAL A 414 -37.84 -20.97 13.21
N ASP A 415 -38.37 -21.76 14.16
CA ASP A 415 -39.05 -23.03 13.83
C ASP A 415 -40.39 -22.79 13.15
N ALA A 416 -41.23 -21.89 13.68
CA ALA A 416 -42.50 -21.52 13.06
C ALA A 416 -42.32 -20.98 11.63
N MET A 417 -41.28 -20.18 11.36
CA MET A 417 -40.97 -19.70 10.00
C MET A 417 -40.56 -20.82 9.04
N LEU A 418 -39.78 -21.82 9.49
CA LEU A 418 -39.39 -22.96 8.66
C LEU A 418 -40.56 -23.95 8.43
N ALA A 419 -41.58 -23.92 9.29
CA ALA A 419 -42.80 -24.71 9.16
C ALA A 419 -43.87 -24.03 8.29
N GLY A 420 -44.01 -22.70 8.34
CA GLY A 420 -45.07 -21.98 7.60
C GLY A 420 -44.86 -21.84 6.09
N THR A 421 -43.65 -22.12 5.58
CA THR A 421 -43.32 -21.97 4.14
C THR A 421 -43.60 -23.23 3.33
N GLU A 422 -44.88 -23.59 3.14
CA GLU A 422 -45.30 -24.73 2.29
C GLU A 422 -45.81 -24.33 0.89
N SER A 423 -45.87 -23.04 0.56
CA SER A 423 -46.37 -22.59 -0.77
C SER A 423 -45.30 -22.73 -1.86
N THR A 424 -45.34 -23.83 -2.60
CA THR A 424 -44.43 -24.11 -3.73
C THR A 424 -44.90 -23.48 -5.05
N SER A 425 -44.84 -22.14 -5.20
CA SER A 425 -44.92 -21.48 -6.51
C SER A 425 -44.20 -20.12 -6.55
N VAL A 426 -42.90 -20.14 -6.86
CA VAL A 426 -42.06 -18.91 -7.02
C VAL A 426 -41.50 -18.80 -8.46
N LEU A 427 -42.23 -19.34 -9.44
CA LEU A 427 -42.02 -19.05 -10.86
C LEU A 427 -43.39 -18.86 -11.53
N PRO A 428 -43.66 -17.73 -12.21
CA PRO A 428 -44.86 -17.58 -13.00
C PRO A 428 -44.82 -18.54 -14.21
N THR A 429 -45.96 -19.10 -14.56
CA THR A 429 -46.14 -19.92 -15.75
C THR A 429 -45.79 -19.12 -17.02
N ALA A 430 -45.25 -19.79 -18.03
CA ALA A 430 -44.61 -19.18 -19.21
C ALA A 430 -45.56 -18.46 -20.21
N THR A 431 -46.75 -18.05 -19.78
CA THR A 431 -47.82 -17.51 -20.64
C THR A 431 -47.78 -15.99 -20.84
N PHE A 432 -46.86 -15.25 -20.21
CA PHE A 432 -46.76 -13.79 -20.31
C PHE A 432 -45.34 -13.29 -20.68
N VAL A 433 -44.85 -13.68 -21.86
CA VAL A 433 -43.72 -13.02 -22.53
C VAL A 433 -44.15 -12.59 -23.93
N ALA A 434 -44.08 -11.28 -24.22
CA ALA A 434 -44.58 -10.71 -25.47
C ALA A 434 -43.69 -11.10 -26.69
N PRO A 435 -44.29 -11.35 -27.87
CA PRO A 435 -43.57 -11.84 -29.04
C PRO A 435 -42.90 -10.69 -29.82
N ASN A 436 -41.66 -10.33 -29.45
CA ASN A 436 -40.86 -9.41 -30.28
C ASN A 436 -40.21 -10.15 -31.46
N SER A 437 -40.81 -9.97 -32.63
CA SER A 437 -40.36 -10.53 -33.90
C SER A 437 -39.30 -9.65 -34.56
N LYS A 438 -38.13 -10.24 -34.89
CA LYS A 438 -37.47 -10.20 -36.22
C LYS A 438 -36.04 -10.76 -36.14
N ALA A 439 -35.66 -11.52 -37.17
CA ALA A 439 -34.33 -12.05 -37.50
C ALA A 439 -33.68 -13.10 -36.55
N GLY A 440 -33.69 -14.36 -36.99
CA GLY A 440 -32.45 -15.18 -36.94
C GLY A 440 -32.19 -16.16 -35.78
N TRP A 441 -33.18 -16.91 -35.27
CA TRP A 441 -32.93 -17.90 -34.20
C TRP A 441 -32.29 -19.24 -34.68
N SER A 442 -32.40 -19.58 -35.96
CA SER A 442 -32.03 -20.91 -36.49
C SER A 442 -30.54 -21.26 -36.33
N ALA A 443 -29.64 -20.28 -36.46
CA ALA A 443 -28.20 -20.49 -36.27
C ALA A 443 -27.84 -20.83 -34.82
N THR A 444 -28.48 -20.15 -33.85
CA THR A 444 -28.26 -20.40 -32.42
C THR A 444 -28.78 -21.78 -32.01
N GLN A 445 -29.92 -22.21 -32.57
CA GLN A 445 -30.50 -23.52 -32.30
C GLN A 445 -29.59 -24.69 -32.77
N GLN A 446 -28.90 -24.54 -33.90
CA GLN A 446 -27.92 -25.54 -34.36
C GLN A 446 -26.68 -25.62 -33.46
N SER A 447 -26.26 -24.49 -32.87
CA SER A 447 -25.09 -24.46 -31.98
C SER A 447 -25.31 -25.11 -30.59
N MET A 448 -26.57 -25.27 -30.17
CA MET A 448 -26.94 -25.84 -28.86
C MET A 448 -27.56 -27.24 -28.95
N ALA A 449 -27.59 -27.86 -30.14
CA ALA A 449 -28.04 -29.23 -30.30
C ALA A 449 -27.04 -30.23 -29.66
N PRO A 450 -27.47 -31.10 -28.72
CA PRO A 450 -26.56 -32.07 -28.11
C PRO A 450 -26.15 -33.14 -29.13
N GLY A 451 -24.88 -33.15 -29.54
CA GLY A 451 -24.32 -34.22 -30.38
C GLY A 451 -23.19 -33.83 -31.35
N VAL A 452 -22.94 -32.54 -31.60
CA VAL A 452 -21.92 -32.12 -32.58
C VAL A 452 -20.52 -32.03 -31.94
N PRO A 453 -19.50 -32.77 -32.42
CA PRO A 453 -18.15 -32.71 -31.86
C PRO A 453 -17.41 -31.44 -32.33
N ALA A 454 -16.90 -30.65 -31.38
CA ALA A 454 -16.17 -29.42 -31.66
C ALA A 454 -14.79 -29.70 -32.29
N VAL A 455 -14.54 -29.09 -33.46
CA VAL A 455 -13.26 -29.13 -34.17
C VAL A 455 -12.18 -28.38 -33.36
N LYS A 456 -11.13 -29.07 -32.94
CA LYS A 456 -10.00 -28.50 -32.19
C LYS A 456 -8.85 -28.11 -33.13
N THR A 457 -8.67 -26.81 -33.37
CA THR A 457 -7.45 -26.27 -34.00
C THR A 457 -6.39 -26.00 -32.93
N GLY A 458 -5.53 -26.99 -32.66
CA GLY A 458 -4.46 -26.91 -31.68
C GLY A 458 -3.08 -26.66 -32.30
N HIS A 459 -2.55 -25.44 -32.20
CA HIS A 459 -1.11 -25.20 -32.42
C HIS A 459 -0.32 -25.53 -31.14
N LYS A 460 0.60 -26.49 -31.22
CA LYS A 460 1.59 -26.74 -30.16
C LYS A 460 2.62 -25.61 -30.15
N ARG A 461 2.80 -24.93 -29.01
CA ARG A 461 4.07 -24.26 -28.68
C ARG A 461 4.94 -25.22 -27.87
N LYS A 462 6.25 -25.07 -28.05
CA LYS A 462 7.31 -25.96 -27.54
C LYS A 462 7.79 -25.43 -26.19
N ASP A 463 7.98 -26.30 -25.22
CA ASP A 463 8.43 -25.94 -23.88
C ASP A 463 9.87 -25.42 -23.89
N VAL A 464 10.15 -24.43 -23.03
CA VAL A 464 11.48 -23.88 -22.73
C VAL A 464 11.64 -23.87 -21.21
N SER A 465 12.86 -24.13 -20.75
CA SER A 465 13.22 -24.53 -19.39
C SER A 465 12.82 -23.53 -18.29
N GLU A 466 12.48 -24.11 -17.15
CA GLU A 466 12.11 -23.48 -15.89
C GLU A 466 13.37 -23.25 -15.06
N ASP A 467 13.83 -21.99 -14.95
CA ASP A 467 14.66 -21.49 -13.83
C ASP A 467 14.92 -19.97 -14.01
N THR A 468 14.13 -19.14 -13.33
CA THR A 468 14.47 -17.77 -12.89
C THR A 468 13.28 -17.17 -12.12
N ASP A 469 13.51 -16.68 -10.90
CA ASP A 469 12.52 -15.95 -10.11
C ASP A 469 12.24 -14.57 -10.73
N ASP A 470 11.32 -14.53 -11.70
CA ASP A 470 10.83 -13.28 -12.28
C ASP A 470 9.62 -12.73 -11.51
N ALA A 471 9.91 -11.88 -10.50
CA ALA A 471 8.90 -11.16 -9.73
C ALA A 471 8.03 -10.18 -10.57
N PHE A 472 8.33 -10.00 -11.87
CA PHE A 472 7.54 -9.21 -12.83
C PHE A 472 6.93 -10.06 -13.94
N GLY A 473 7.12 -11.39 -13.90
CA GLY A 473 6.47 -12.34 -14.78
C GLY A 473 4.98 -12.45 -14.45
N GLY A 474 4.11 -12.05 -15.39
CA GLY A 474 2.66 -12.04 -15.21
C GLY A 474 2.12 -13.38 -14.70
N GLY A 475 1.66 -13.41 -13.45
CA GLY A 475 1.49 -14.64 -12.68
C GLY A 475 0.51 -15.66 -13.28
N LYS A 476 1.03 -16.79 -13.75
CA LYS A 476 0.25 -18.01 -13.97
C LYS A 476 -0.05 -18.67 -12.61
N ARG A 477 -1.28 -18.53 -12.10
CA ARG A 477 -1.73 -19.32 -10.95
C ARG A 477 -1.91 -20.80 -11.35
N SER A 478 -1.08 -21.66 -10.77
CA SER A 478 -1.05 -23.11 -11.00
C SER A 478 -2.22 -23.84 -10.32
N GLY A 479 -3.30 -24.05 -11.06
CA GLY A 479 -4.34 -25.02 -10.70
C GLY A 479 -3.91 -26.45 -11.01
N GLY A 480 -2.98 -27.00 -10.22
CA GLY A 480 -2.42 -28.33 -10.42
C GLY A 480 -3.45 -29.45 -10.20
N LYS A 481 -3.97 -30.04 -11.27
CA LYS A 481 -4.61 -31.37 -11.24
C LYS A 481 -3.57 -32.43 -11.55
N ALA A 482 -3.51 -33.48 -10.74
CA ALA A 482 -2.55 -34.57 -10.89
C ALA A 482 -2.62 -35.23 -12.28
N PRO A 483 -1.47 -35.52 -12.92
CA PRO A 483 -1.45 -36.14 -14.23
C PRO A 483 -1.88 -37.62 -14.17
N LYS A 484 -2.82 -38.02 -15.04
CA LYS A 484 -3.08 -39.44 -15.32
C LYS A 484 -1.95 -39.99 -16.18
N GLN A 485 -1.44 -41.17 -15.83
CA GLN A 485 -0.41 -41.87 -16.60
C GLN A 485 -0.92 -42.19 -18.04
N PRO A 486 -0.10 -41.97 -19.08
CA PRO A 486 -0.44 -42.36 -20.44
C PRO A 486 -0.15 -43.85 -20.69
N ARG A 487 -1.13 -44.58 -21.26
CA ARG A 487 -0.87 -45.89 -21.88
C ARG A 487 -0.04 -45.70 -23.15
N LYS A 488 0.98 -46.55 -23.34
CA LYS A 488 1.74 -46.62 -24.61
C LYS A 488 0.82 -47.08 -25.76
N ALA A 489 0.91 -46.40 -26.90
CA ALA A 489 0.42 -46.87 -28.19
C ALA A 489 1.62 -47.31 -29.06
N PRO A 490 1.45 -48.25 -30.01
CA PRO A 490 2.53 -48.74 -30.85
C PRO A 490 3.00 -47.70 -31.88
N ALA A 491 4.25 -47.84 -32.34
CA ALA A 491 4.87 -46.91 -33.27
C ALA A 491 4.33 -47.04 -34.72
N PRO A 492 4.17 -45.93 -35.46
CA PRO A 492 3.85 -45.98 -36.89
C PRO A 492 5.08 -46.34 -37.74
N PRO A 493 4.88 -46.91 -38.95
CA PRO A 493 5.97 -47.26 -39.88
C PRO A 493 6.67 -46.01 -40.46
N PRO A 494 7.91 -46.16 -40.99
CA PRO A 494 8.70 -45.05 -41.50
C PRO A 494 8.12 -44.42 -42.77
N ALA A 495 8.26 -43.10 -42.89
CA ALA A 495 7.79 -42.33 -44.04
C ALA A 495 8.75 -42.40 -45.24
N LEU A 496 8.20 -42.33 -46.45
CA LEU A 496 8.94 -42.23 -47.70
C LEU A 496 9.61 -40.84 -47.86
N PRO A 497 10.75 -40.73 -48.58
CA PRO A 497 11.43 -39.46 -48.79
C PRO A 497 10.63 -38.51 -49.71
N PRO A 498 10.75 -37.18 -49.52
CA PRO A 498 10.07 -36.19 -50.34
C PRO A 498 10.68 -36.07 -51.75
N PRO A 499 9.89 -35.68 -52.77
CA PRO A 499 10.39 -35.42 -54.12
C PRO A 499 11.24 -34.14 -54.19
N PRO A 500 12.14 -34.01 -55.19
CA PRO A 500 13.00 -32.84 -55.35
C PRO A 500 12.21 -31.58 -55.79
N PRO A 501 12.70 -30.38 -55.46
CA PRO A 501 12.04 -29.12 -55.80
C PRO A 501 12.17 -28.78 -57.30
N PRO A 502 11.18 -28.07 -57.89
CA PRO A 502 11.24 -27.64 -59.29
C PRO A 502 12.23 -26.50 -59.54
N LEU A 503 12.79 -26.47 -60.75
CA LEU A 503 13.71 -25.44 -61.23
C LEU A 503 13.02 -24.07 -61.35
N ILE A 504 13.68 -23.02 -60.86
CA ILE A 504 13.22 -21.63 -60.97
C ILE A 504 13.86 -21.00 -62.22
N VAL A 505 13.02 -20.47 -63.11
CA VAL A 505 13.44 -19.64 -64.26
C VAL A 505 13.50 -18.18 -63.81
N PRO A 506 14.56 -17.40 -64.12
CA PRO A 506 14.67 -16.02 -63.71
C PRO A 506 13.89 -15.07 -64.64
N THR A 507 12.93 -14.32 -64.08
CA THR A 507 12.23 -13.25 -64.80
C THR A 507 12.76 -11.88 -64.37
N THR A 508 13.45 -11.18 -65.27
CA THR A 508 13.94 -9.81 -65.08
C THR A 508 12.86 -8.76 -65.38
N VAL A 509 12.52 -7.91 -64.41
CA VAL A 509 11.71 -6.68 -64.59
C VAL A 509 12.30 -5.58 -63.67
N PRO A 510 12.39 -4.30 -64.11
CA PRO A 510 13.33 -3.34 -63.51
C PRO A 510 12.80 -2.54 -62.31
N ALA A 511 13.75 -1.89 -61.62
CA ALA A 511 13.51 -1.09 -60.42
C ALA A 511 12.87 0.28 -60.71
N THR A 512 11.95 0.69 -59.84
CA THR A 512 11.57 2.10 -59.65
C THR A 512 11.62 2.45 -58.17
N TRP A 513 12.55 3.33 -57.81
CA TRP A 513 12.67 3.89 -56.46
C TRP A 513 11.76 5.11 -56.33
N HIS A 514 10.90 5.12 -55.31
CA HIS A 514 10.22 6.34 -54.85
C HIS A 514 10.56 6.63 -53.39
N SER A 515 11.55 7.49 -53.21
CA SER A 515 11.92 8.06 -51.91
C SER A 515 10.76 8.85 -51.32
N ARG A 516 10.41 8.60 -50.05
CA ARG A 516 9.47 9.46 -49.33
C ARG A 516 10.17 10.74 -48.87
N VAL A 517 9.62 11.88 -49.28
CA VAL A 517 10.03 13.21 -48.84
C VAL A 517 9.67 13.41 -47.35
N PRO A 518 10.59 13.90 -46.49
CA PRO A 518 10.23 14.34 -45.14
C PRO A 518 9.45 15.65 -45.16
N LEU A 519 8.39 15.76 -44.36
CA LEU A 519 7.67 17.02 -44.16
C LEU A 519 8.55 18.01 -43.37
N PRO A 520 8.49 19.32 -43.66
CA PRO A 520 9.31 20.32 -42.99
C PRO A 520 8.85 20.59 -41.56
N PHE A 521 9.82 20.84 -40.67
CA PHE A 521 9.57 21.33 -39.31
C PHE A 521 9.05 22.77 -39.36
N ALA A 522 8.03 23.08 -38.55
CA ALA A 522 7.60 24.45 -38.32
C ALA A 522 8.62 25.20 -37.43
N PRO A 523 8.94 26.47 -37.71
CA PRO A 523 9.85 27.25 -36.88
C PRO A 523 9.21 27.68 -35.55
N ASN A 524 10.01 27.76 -34.50
CA ASN A 524 9.59 28.29 -33.20
C ASN A 524 9.20 29.78 -33.30
N PRO A 525 8.19 30.25 -32.54
CA PRO A 525 7.94 31.68 -32.38
C PRO A 525 9.08 32.37 -31.60
N PRO A 526 9.38 33.64 -31.87
CA PRO A 526 10.42 34.40 -31.15
C PRO A 526 9.98 34.75 -29.71
N PRO A 527 10.94 35.03 -28.81
CA PRO A 527 10.64 35.42 -27.43
C PRO A 527 9.97 36.80 -27.38
N LEU A 528 8.96 36.93 -26.50
CA LEU A 528 8.30 38.20 -26.23
C LEU A 528 9.25 39.14 -25.47
N LEU A 529 9.48 40.32 -26.02
CA LEU A 529 10.19 41.42 -25.35
C LEU A 529 9.31 41.97 -24.22
N TYR A 530 9.82 41.91 -22.99
CA TYR A 530 9.22 42.64 -21.86
C TYR A 530 9.59 44.12 -21.98
N SER A 531 8.59 44.99 -22.14
CA SER A 531 8.78 46.44 -22.05
C SER A 531 8.91 46.86 -20.58
N GLN A 532 9.98 47.60 -20.26
CA GLN A 532 10.13 48.29 -18.98
C GLN A 532 9.83 49.79 -19.13
N SER A 533 8.99 50.26 -18.21
CA SER A 533 8.78 51.64 -17.76
C SER A 533 8.38 51.49 -16.30
N GLY A 534 9.11 51.98 -15.29
CA GLY A 534 9.37 53.40 -15.04
C GLY A 534 8.15 54.00 -14.32
N SER A 535 8.24 54.69 -13.18
CA SER A 535 9.39 55.07 -12.34
C SER A 535 8.91 55.77 -11.04
N SER A 536 9.41 55.40 -9.85
CA SER A 536 9.39 56.21 -8.60
C SER A 536 10.07 55.41 -7.46
N SER A 537 11.24 55.77 -6.91
CA SER A 537 11.66 57.01 -6.21
C SER A 537 11.16 57.12 -4.76
N VAL A 538 11.82 56.44 -3.80
CA VAL A 538 12.14 56.96 -2.44
C VAL A 538 13.47 56.32 -1.96
N ASP A 539 14.22 57.05 -1.13
CA ASP A 539 15.61 56.83 -0.71
C ASP A 539 15.82 55.83 0.49
N PRO A 540 17.09 55.48 0.86
CA PRO A 540 17.41 54.22 1.55
C PRO A 540 17.74 54.34 3.06
N MET A 541 17.84 53.19 3.74
CA MET A 541 18.66 53.03 4.95
C MET A 541 19.44 51.71 5.00
N SER A 542 20.73 51.86 5.36
CA SER A 542 21.53 50.96 6.21
C SER A 542 21.90 49.53 5.73
N ARG A 543 23.09 49.48 5.12
CA ARG A 543 24.14 48.43 5.25
C ARG A 543 24.28 47.91 6.71
N PRO A 544 24.76 46.66 6.96
CA PRO A 544 26.22 46.42 6.89
C PRO A 544 26.77 45.02 6.49
N HIS A 545 28.04 45.07 6.07
CA HIS A 545 29.11 44.05 6.05
C HIS A 545 28.92 42.68 5.37
N ALA A 546 29.59 42.53 4.22
CA ALA A 546 30.35 41.31 3.88
C ALA A 546 31.74 41.35 4.57
N PRO A 547 32.50 40.24 4.60
CA PRO A 547 33.41 40.02 3.46
C PRO A 547 33.56 38.57 2.96
N THR A 548 33.90 38.53 1.68
CA THR A 548 34.58 37.49 0.89
C THR A 548 35.58 36.59 1.62
N SER A 549 35.68 35.30 1.22
CA SER A 549 36.82 34.84 0.41
C SER A 549 36.64 33.42 -0.16
N TYR A 550 37.09 33.23 -1.40
CA TYR A 550 37.33 31.93 -2.04
C TYR A 550 38.81 31.59 -1.84
N SER A 551 39.17 30.37 -1.46
CA SER A 551 40.54 29.86 -1.61
C SER A 551 40.59 28.33 -1.74
N HIS A 552 41.39 27.87 -2.70
CA HIS A 552 41.67 26.47 -3.03
C HIS A 552 42.59 25.77 -2.01
N TRP A 553 42.80 24.46 -2.26
CA TRP A 553 43.84 23.57 -1.68
C TRP A 553 43.49 23.00 -0.28
N ASN A 554 43.87 21.77 0.11
CA ASN A 554 44.70 20.76 -0.56
C ASN A 554 44.34 19.33 -0.09
N TYR A 555 44.59 18.30 -0.91
CA TYR A 555 44.50 16.89 -0.49
C TYR A 555 45.73 16.48 0.34
N PRO A 556 45.58 15.72 1.44
CA PRO A 556 46.64 14.88 1.99
C PRO A 556 46.56 13.45 1.43
N THR A 557 47.71 12.93 1.03
CA THR A 557 47.94 11.56 0.54
C THR A 557 47.70 10.48 1.59
N GLN A 558 47.14 9.34 1.18
CA GLN A 558 47.14 8.10 1.96
C GLN A 558 48.55 7.48 2.02
N PRO A 559 48.97 6.90 3.15
CA PRO A 559 50.03 5.89 3.19
C PRO A 559 49.44 4.48 2.97
N ASN A 560 50.17 3.66 2.21
CA ASN A 560 49.85 2.25 1.99
C ASN A 560 49.85 1.45 3.30
N HIS A 561 48.90 0.53 3.46
CA HIS A 561 49.06 -0.64 4.33
C HIS A 561 48.66 -1.90 3.57
N GLU A 562 49.68 -2.62 3.09
CA GLU A 562 49.53 -4.01 2.68
C GLU A 562 49.20 -4.86 3.92
N PHE A 563 48.14 -5.66 3.86
CA PHE A 563 47.91 -6.73 4.84
C PHE A 563 47.94 -8.09 4.15
N VAL A 564 49.08 -8.76 4.32
CA VAL A 564 49.31 -10.13 3.85
C VAL A 564 48.50 -11.10 4.71
N MET A 565 47.53 -11.81 4.10
CA MET A 565 46.82 -12.89 4.78
C MET A 565 47.66 -14.17 4.79
N TYR A 566 48.21 -14.51 5.96
CA TYR A 566 48.78 -15.84 6.21
C TYR A 566 47.65 -16.86 6.49
N ARG A 567 47.62 -17.96 5.72
CA ARG A 567 46.87 -19.18 6.08
C ARG A 567 47.78 -20.14 6.86
N PRO A 568 47.32 -20.69 8.00
CA PRO A 568 47.76 -21.99 8.49
C PRO A 568 46.91 -23.14 7.89
N PRO A 569 47.41 -24.39 7.87
CA PRO A 569 46.81 -25.49 7.10
C PRO A 569 45.76 -26.31 7.87
N GLN A 570 44.95 -27.05 7.11
CA GLN A 570 44.11 -28.14 7.63
C GLN A 570 44.99 -29.36 7.96
N GLY A 571 44.65 -30.13 8.99
CA GLY A 571 45.35 -31.38 9.29
C GLY A 571 44.96 -32.10 10.57
N SER A 572 43.76 -32.72 10.59
CA SER A 572 43.47 -34.03 11.20
C SER A 572 42.01 -34.41 10.97
#